data_AF-A0A2J6HKT5-F1
#
_entry.id   AF-A0A2J6HKT5-F1
#
_cell.length_a   1.000
_cell.length_b   1.000
_cell.length_c   1.000
_cell.angle_alpha   90.00
_cell.angle_beta   90.00
_cell.angle_gamma   90.00
#
_symmetry.space_group_name_H-M   'P 1'
#
loop_
_entity.id
_entity.type
_entity.pdbx_description
1 polymer ?
#
loop_
_entity_poly.entity_id
_entity_poly.type
_entity_poly.pdbx_seq_one_letter_code
_entity_poly.pdbx_strand_id
1 'polypeptide(L)'
;MRKKAVAILFLLLFLCYKTGRTQEMLGVTLGNYSGVSSILVNPAMIANTKYYLDINLVSVDGFLRNNFAYIPASDASIYSLLGNGDLPTYGPDNDKNFTYYPNKELKSATLSAKVLGPSAMVQLGKHAFGLSTSAQVFSSGNRIPYEMP
;
A
#
# COMPACT_ATOMS: atom_id res chain seq x y z
N MET A 1 -35.07 20.17 3.04
CA MET A 1 -33.67 20.48 2.65
C MET A 1 -32.65 19.48 3.21
N ARG A 2 -32.72 19.07 4.49
CA ARG A 2 -31.79 18.10 5.10
C ARG A 2 -31.68 16.74 4.38
N LYS A 3 -32.80 16.14 3.94
CA LYS A 3 -32.78 14.84 3.23
C LYS A 3 -32.06 14.89 1.87
N LYS A 4 -32.17 16.01 1.15
CA LYS A 4 -31.46 16.22 -0.12
C LYS A 4 -29.96 16.40 0.11
N ALA A 5 -29.56 17.09 1.18
CA ALA A 5 -28.16 17.23 1.56
C ALA A 5 -27.51 15.89 1.95
N VAL A 6 -28.23 15.03 2.69
CA VAL A 6 -27.75 13.67 3.03
C VAL A 6 -27.62 12.79 1.78
N ALA A 7 -28.57 12.86 0.85
CA ALA A 7 -28.50 12.12 -0.41
C ALA A 7 -27.33 12.60 -1.30
N ILE A 8 -27.08 13.91 -1.35
CA ILE A 8 -25.93 14.49 -2.07
C ILE A 8 -24.61 14.07 -1.40
N LEU A 9 -24.54 14.01 -0.07
CA LEU A 9 -23.37 13.53 0.66
C LEU A 9 -23.09 12.04 0.37
N PHE A 10 -24.13 11.20 0.33
CA PHE A 10 -24.01 9.79 -0.04
C PHE A 10 -23.58 9.61 -1.50
N LEU A 11 -24.09 10.44 -2.42
CA LEU A 11 -23.70 10.43 -3.83
C LEU A 11 -22.25 10.87 -4.01
N LEU A 12 -21.79 11.90 -3.27
CA LEU A 12 -20.40 12.36 -3.27
C LEU A 12 -19.43 11.30 -2.71
N LEU A 13 -19.85 10.54 -1.69
CA LEU A 13 -19.10 9.38 -1.18
C LEU A 13 -18.97 8.27 -2.22
N PHE A 14 -20.01 8.04 -3.04
CA PHE A 14 -20.00 7.03 -4.11
C PHE A 14 -19.15 7.44 -5.33
N LEU A 15 -19.03 8.74 -5.60
CA LEU A 15 -18.22 9.29 -6.70
C LEU A 15 -16.70 9.26 -6.42
N CYS A 16 -16.29 8.92 -5.20
CA CYS A 16 -14.88 8.71 -4.82
C CYS A 16 -14.35 7.30 -5.15
N TYR A 17 -14.93 6.59 -6.12
CA TYR A 17 -14.39 5.31 -6.62
C TYR A 17 -13.06 5.55 -7.34
N LYS A 18 -11.97 5.64 -6.57
CA LYS A 18 -10.61 5.74 -7.09
C LYS A 18 -10.17 4.37 -7.59
N THR A 19 -9.74 4.32 -8.85
CA THR A 19 -8.91 3.25 -9.36
C THR A 19 -7.66 3.12 -8.49
N GLY A 20 -7.49 1.98 -7.84
CA GLY A 20 -6.34 1.71 -6.98
C GLY A 20 -5.05 1.79 -7.80
N ARG A 21 -4.34 2.91 -7.69
CA ARG A 21 -2.90 2.93 -7.96
C ARG A 21 -2.27 2.31 -6.71
N THR A 22 -1.51 1.23 -6.87
CA THR A 22 -0.69 0.66 -5.80
C THR A 22 0.15 1.79 -5.19
N GLN A 23 -0.18 2.21 -3.98
CA GLN A 23 0.46 3.32 -3.27
C GLN A 23 1.33 2.74 -2.14
N GLU A 24 2.60 3.13 -2.13
CA GLU A 24 3.61 2.75 -1.14
C GLU A 24 3.48 3.60 0.12
N MET A 25 2.78 3.15 1.16
CA MET A 25 2.62 3.78 2.50
C MET A 25 2.40 5.32 2.58
N LEU A 26 2.24 6.06 1.47
CA LEU A 26 2.31 7.53 1.44
C LEU A 26 1.21 8.17 2.28
N GLY A 27 0.04 7.52 2.37
CA GLY A 27 -1.07 7.98 3.19
C GLY A 27 -0.82 7.87 4.70
N VAL A 28 0.09 6.99 5.13
CA VAL A 28 0.37 6.72 6.55
C VAL A 28 1.52 7.58 7.06
N THR A 29 2.49 7.91 6.20
CA THR A 29 3.75 8.55 6.64
C THR A 29 3.80 10.07 6.45
N LEU A 30 2.94 10.66 5.61
CA LEU A 30 3.04 12.09 5.24
C LEU A 30 2.10 13.03 6.01
N GLY A 31 1.12 12.51 6.74
CA GLY A 31 0.13 13.34 7.45
C GLY A 31 0.68 13.97 8.75
N ASN A 32 0.02 15.03 9.25
CA ASN A 32 0.31 15.58 10.60
C ASN A 32 -0.04 14.62 11.76
N TYR A 33 -0.66 13.48 11.42
CA TYR A 33 -1.03 12.38 12.32
C TYR A 33 -0.27 11.09 11.97
N SER A 34 0.93 11.20 11.39
CA SER A 34 1.77 10.04 11.04
C SER A 34 2.66 9.54 12.20
N GLY A 35 2.75 10.32 13.28
CA GLY A 35 3.41 9.94 14.53
C GLY A 35 4.87 9.49 14.37
N VAL A 36 5.22 8.33 14.93
CA VAL A 36 6.58 7.77 14.82
C VAL A 36 6.92 7.30 13.40
N SER A 37 5.90 7.01 12.57
CA SER A 37 6.10 6.52 11.20
C SER A 37 6.62 7.60 10.25
N SER A 38 6.46 8.90 10.57
CA SER A 38 7.00 9.99 9.76
C SER A 38 8.53 10.02 9.72
N ILE A 39 9.19 9.44 10.73
CA ILE A 39 10.66 9.35 10.81
C ILE A 39 11.22 8.66 9.56
N LEU A 40 10.47 7.70 9.00
CA LEU A 40 10.87 6.93 7.81
C LEU A 40 10.97 7.79 6.54
N VAL A 41 10.23 8.90 6.50
CA VAL A 41 10.27 9.85 5.38
C VAL A 41 11.21 11.00 5.68
N ASN A 42 11.04 11.62 6.85
CA ASN A 42 11.86 12.73 7.29
C ASN A 42 11.84 12.82 8.83
N PRO A 43 12.98 12.65 9.51
CA PRO A 43 13.07 12.73 10.97
C PRO A 43 12.58 14.06 11.56
N ALA A 44 12.57 15.17 10.82
CA ALA A 44 12.06 16.44 11.34
C ALA A 44 10.52 16.49 11.43
N MET A 45 9.80 15.61 10.73
CA MET A 45 8.34 15.61 10.67
C MET A 45 7.68 15.28 12.00
N ILE A 46 8.37 14.55 12.88
CA ILE A 46 7.87 14.25 14.23
C ILE A 46 7.63 15.51 15.05
N ALA A 47 8.41 16.58 14.82
CA ALA A 47 8.25 17.84 15.54
C ALA A 47 6.93 18.57 15.22
N ASN A 48 6.27 18.21 14.12
CA ASN A 48 5.02 18.80 13.66
C ASN A 48 3.81 17.86 13.83
N THR A 49 3.99 16.73 14.52
CA THR A 49 2.90 15.80 14.79
C THR A 49 1.91 16.36 15.83
N LYS A 50 0.65 15.93 15.76
CA LYS A 50 -0.37 16.24 16.78
C LYS A 50 -0.40 15.27 17.96
N TYR A 51 0.34 14.15 17.88
CA TYR A 51 0.42 13.19 18.97
C TYR A 51 1.47 13.61 20.01
N TYR A 52 1.09 13.56 21.28
CA TYR A 52 2.05 13.74 22.39
C TYR A 52 2.97 12.52 22.52
N LEU A 53 2.38 11.32 22.44
CA LEU A 53 3.07 10.05 22.52
C LEU A 53 2.50 9.14 21.43
N ASP A 54 3.39 8.51 20.68
CA ASP A 54 3.04 7.46 19.73
C ASP A 54 3.94 6.25 19.97
N ILE A 55 3.34 5.07 20.02
CA ILE A 55 4.03 3.79 20.22
C ILE A 55 3.53 2.84 19.15
N ASN A 56 4.44 2.41 18.30
CA ASN A 56 4.18 1.38 17.32
C ASN A 56 4.97 0.12 17.71
N LEU A 57 4.25 -0.97 17.96
CA LEU A 57 4.88 -2.23 18.40
C LEU A 57 5.48 -2.99 17.23
N VAL A 58 4.70 -3.12 16.17
CA VAL A 58 5.10 -3.78 14.93
C VAL A 58 4.22 -3.28 13.79
N SER A 59 4.81 -3.06 12.63
CA SER A 59 4.06 -2.88 11.39
C SER A 59 4.70 -3.68 10.28
N VAL A 60 3.88 -4.19 9.37
CA VAL A 60 4.35 -4.91 8.18
C VAL A 60 3.86 -4.16 6.96
N ASP A 61 4.76 -3.98 6.02
CA ASP A 61 4.51 -3.38 4.72
C ASP A 61 4.99 -4.34 3.63
N GLY A 62 4.10 -4.63 2.69
CA GLY A 62 4.33 -5.55 1.60
C GLY A 62 3.89 -4.91 0.30
N PHE A 63 4.81 -4.76 -0.63
CA PHE A 63 4.56 -4.14 -1.91
C PHE A 63 5.07 -5.01 -3.05
N LEU A 64 4.18 -5.23 -4.02
CA LEU A 64 4.48 -5.91 -5.26
C LEU A 64 3.96 -5.06 -6.41
N ARG A 65 4.81 -4.80 -7.38
CA ARG A 65 4.45 -4.11 -8.61
C ARG A 65 5.04 -4.83 -9.80
N ASN A 66 4.23 -5.06 -10.81
CA ASN A 66 4.71 -5.60 -12.08
C ASN A 66 3.86 -5.03 -13.23
N ASN A 67 4.34 -5.12 -14.47
CA ASN A 67 3.62 -4.73 -15.69
C ASN A 67 3.37 -5.92 -16.64
N PHE A 68 3.45 -7.15 -16.13
CA PHE A 68 3.29 -8.39 -16.89
C PHE A 68 1.97 -9.10 -16.57
N ALA A 69 1.73 -9.42 -15.31
CA ALA A 69 0.61 -10.18 -14.80
C ALA A 69 -0.32 -9.32 -13.93
N TYR A 70 -1.62 -9.55 -14.06
CA TYR A 70 -2.66 -8.89 -13.29
C TYR A 70 -3.83 -9.84 -13.00
N ILE A 71 -4.62 -9.48 -11.99
CA ILE A 71 -5.91 -10.09 -11.70
C ILE A 71 -6.97 -9.01 -11.93
N PRO A 72 -7.93 -9.20 -12.84
CA PRO A 72 -9.05 -8.30 -13.03
C PRO A 72 -9.76 -7.97 -11.72
N ALA A 73 -10.04 -6.69 -11.48
CA ALA A 73 -10.71 -6.24 -10.26
C ALA A 73 -12.14 -6.75 -10.14
N SER A 74 -12.77 -7.20 -11.23
CA SER A 74 -14.07 -7.86 -11.22
C SER A 74 -14.02 -9.26 -10.58
N ASP A 75 -12.84 -9.90 -10.62
CA ASP A 75 -12.69 -11.34 -10.38
C ASP A 75 -11.98 -11.61 -9.06
N ALA A 76 -11.42 -10.59 -8.41
CA ALA A 76 -10.79 -10.71 -7.09
C ALA A 76 -11.08 -9.53 -6.17
N SER A 77 -11.43 -9.86 -4.93
CA SER A 77 -11.53 -8.95 -3.80
C SER A 77 -10.38 -9.20 -2.84
N ILE A 78 -10.00 -8.19 -2.04
CA ILE A 78 -9.00 -8.36 -0.97
C ILE A 78 -9.38 -9.53 -0.04
N TYR A 79 -10.68 -9.70 0.24
CA TYR A 79 -11.17 -10.80 1.08
C TYR A 79 -11.02 -12.17 0.43
N SER A 80 -11.16 -12.28 -0.90
CA SER A 80 -10.98 -13.56 -1.61
C SER A 80 -9.50 -13.91 -1.75
N LEU A 81 -8.61 -12.90 -1.80
CA LEU A 81 -7.16 -13.09 -1.86
C LEU A 81 -6.53 -13.43 -0.50
N LEU A 82 -7.12 -12.95 0.60
CA LEU A 82 -6.63 -13.20 1.97
C LEU A 82 -7.37 -14.33 2.71
N GLY A 83 -8.52 -14.77 2.18
CA GLY A 83 -9.31 -15.87 2.74
C GLY A 83 -9.03 -17.22 2.08
N ASN A 84 -9.72 -18.26 2.54
CA ASN A 84 -9.72 -19.60 1.92
C ASN A 84 -10.60 -19.68 0.65
N GLY A 85 -10.79 -18.57 -0.06
CA GLY A 85 -11.58 -18.54 -1.29
C GLY A 85 -10.77 -19.09 -2.45
N ASP A 86 -11.44 -19.81 -3.36
CA ASP A 86 -10.80 -20.23 -4.61
C ASP A 86 -10.33 -19.01 -5.40
N LEU A 87 -9.06 -19.01 -5.78
CA LEU A 87 -8.48 -17.96 -6.61
C LEU A 87 -9.08 -18.04 -8.02
N PRO A 88 -9.34 -16.89 -8.69
CA PRO A 88 -9.87 -16.91 -10.04
C PRO A 88 -8.86 -17.55 -11.00
N THR A 89 -9.32 -18.49 -11.79
CA THR A 89 -8.51 -19.25 -12.75
C THR A 89 -8.67 -18.72 -14.17
N TYR A 90 -7.59 -18.69 -14.93
CA TYR A 90 -7.49 -18.16 -16.29
C TYR A 90 -6.71 -19.13 -17.20
N GLY A 91 -6.98 -19.07 -18.51
CA GLY A 91 -6.30 -19.86 -19.53
C GLY A 91 -7.17 -20.98 -20.14
N PRO A 92 -6.69 -21.69 -21.17
CA PRO A 92 -7.46 -22.73 -21.86
C PRO A 92 -7.87 -23.89 -20.94
N ASP A 93 -7.00 -24.21 -19.98
CA ASP A 93 -7.17 -25.33 -19.04
C ASP A 93 -7.49 -24.87 -17.60
N ASN A 94 -7.75 -23.58 -17.38
CA ASN A 94 -8.00 -23.00 -16.04
C ASN A 94 -6.91 -23.28 -14.98
N ASP A 95 -5.65 -23.40 -15.39
CA ASP A 95 -4.54 -23.75 -14.47
C ASP A 95 -3.79 -22.53 -13.90
N LYS A 96 -4.11 -21.31 -14.35
CA LYS A 96 -3.39 -20.09 -13.93
C LYS A 96 -4.24 -19.20 -13.05
N ASN A 97 -3.72 -18.80 -11.89
CA ASN A 97 -4.43 -17.90 -10.95
C ASN A 97 -4.32 -16.40 -11.30
N PHE A 98 -3.72 -16.07 -12.46
CA PHE A 98 -3.55 -14.71 -12.95
C PHE A 98 -3.54 -14.70 -14.48
N THR A 99 -3.90 -13.55 -15.06
CA THR A 99 -3.79 -13.30 -16.51
C THR A 99 -2.63 -12.36 -16.79
N TYR A 100 -2.17 -12.30 -18.04
CA TYR A 100 -1.01 -11.52 -18.46
C TYR A 100 -1.32 -10.59 -19.62
N TYR A 101 -0.60 -9.49 -19.72
CA TYR A 101 -0.70 -8.58 -20.85
C TYR A 101 0.02 -9.16 -22.07
N PRO A 102 -0.68 -9.42 -23.19
CA PRO A 102 -0.09 -10.03 -24.40
C PRO A 102 0.71 -9.01 -25.24
N ASN A 103 1.50 -8.16 -24.59
CA ASN A 103 2.33 -7.15 -25.24
C ASN A 103 3.82 -7.55 -25.20
N LYS A 104 4.57 -7.08 -26.20
CA LYS A 104 6.03 -7.31 -26.35
C LYS A 104 6.87 -6.24 -25.65
N GLU A 105 6.26 -5.49 -24.73
CA GLU A 105 6.97 -4.43 -24.02
C GLU A 105 7.93 -5.03 -22.99
N LEU A 106 9.01 -4.30 -22.70
CA LEU A 106 9.93 -4.66 -21.63
C LEU A 106 9.21 -4.73 -20.30
N LYS A 107 9.44 -5.81 -19.56
CA LYS A 107 8.79 -6.06 -18.29
C LYS A 107 9.61 -5.51 -17.13
N SER A 108 8.92 -5.14 -16.07
CA SER A 108 9.50 -4.77 -14.78
C SER A 108 8.74 -5.40 -13.65
N ALA A 109 9.48 -5.75 -12.60
CA ALA A 109 8.95 -6.29 -11.37
C ALA A 109 9.69 -5.67 -10.20
N THR A 110 8.95 -5.21 -9.20
CA THR A 110 9.48 -4.69 -7.94
C THR A 110 8.77 -5.39 -6.80
N LEU A 111 9.56 -5.90 -5.88
CA LEU A 111 9.13 -6.52 -4.64
C LEU A 111 9.78 -5.78 -3.48
N SER A 112 8.97 -5.38 -2.51
CA SER A 112 9.44 -4.80 -1.25
C SER A 112 8.68 -5.46 -0.11
N ALA A 113 9.41 -5.85 0.93
CA ALA A 113 8.84 -6.32 2.18
C ALA A 113 9.59 -5.61 3.31
N LYS A 114 8.85 -4.91 4.17
CA LYS A 114 9.37 -4.15 5.29
C LYS A 114 8.64 -4.52 6.57
N VAL A 115 9.41 -4.73 7.62
CA VAL A 115 8.91 -4.90 8.99
C VAL A 115 9.46 -3.76 9.82
N LEU A 116 8.55 -2.95 10.35
CA LEU A 116 8.82 -1.96 11.37
C LEU A 116 8.71 -2.66 12.72
N GLY A 117 9.80 -2.66 13.47
CA GLY A 117 9.82 -3.18 14.82
C GLY A 117 9.29 -2.16 15.83
N PRO A 118 9.56 -2.38 17.12
CA PRO A 118 9.19 -1.45 18.17
C PRO A 118 9.76 -0.06 17.88
N SER A 119 8.88 0.93 17.92
CA SER A 119 9.20 2.33 17.75
C SER A 119 8.32 3.19 18.65
N ALA A 120 8.88 4.28 19.14
CA ALA A 120 8.19 5.21 20.01
C ALA A 120 8.65 6.63 19.75
N MET A 121 7.74 7.57 19.96
CA MET A 121 7.98 8.99 19.81
C MET A 121 7.28 9.77 20.91
N VAL A 122 7.96 10.78 21.46
CA VAL A 122 7.40 11.74 22.41
C VAL A 122 7.63 13.17 21.92
N GLN A 123 6.56 13.96 21.93
CA GLN A 123 6.56 15.38 21.57
C GLN A 123 6.46 16.24 22.83
N LEU A 124 7.46 17.08 23.07
CA LEU A 124 7.55 18.02 24.18
C LEU A 124 7.52 19.45 23.65
N GLY A 125 6.33 19.92 23.29
CA GLY A 125 6.12 21.28 22.78
C GLY A 125 6.74 21.46 21.38
N LYS A 126 7.91 22.10 21.32
CA LYS A 126 8.67 22.30 20.07
C LYS A 126 9.79 21.27 19.85
N HIS A 127 10.06 20.44 20.86
CA HIS A 127 11.08 19.41 20.80
C HIS A 127 10.43 18.04 20.67
N ALA A 128 11.09 17.14 19.97
CA ALA A 128 10.57 15.83 19.65
C ALA A 128 11.69 14.81 19.72
N PHE A 129 11.41 13.67 20.34
CA PHE A 129 12.34 12.55 20.41
C PHE A 129 11.63 11.32 19.87
N GLY A 130 12.30 10.57 19.01
CA GLY A 130 11.73 9.36 18.44
C GLY A 130 12.82 8.33 18.15
N LEU A 131 12.48 7.08 18.39
CA LEU A 131 13.30 5.92 18.05
C LEU A 131 12.46 5.00 17.19
N SER A 132 13.04 4.54 16.08
CA SER A 132 12.39 3.58 15.19
C SER A 132 13.36 2.48 14.78
N THR A 133 12.84 1.26 14.68
CA THR A 133 13.58 0.09 14.21
C THR A 133 12.86 -0.48 12.98
N SER A 134 13.61 -0.88 11.96
CA SER A 134 13.04 -1.44 10.74
C SER A 134 14.01 -2.37 10.03
N ALA A 135 13.46 -3.42 9.42
CA ALA A 135 14.14 -4.26 8.45
C ALA A 135 13.38 -4.20 7.12
N GLN A 136 14.07 -3.99 6.01
CA GLN A 136 13.48 -3.96 4.68
C GLN A 136 14.29 -4.80 3.71
N VAL A 137 13.59 -5.63 2.92
CA VAL A 137 14.11 -6.27 1.72
C VAL A 137 13.46 -5.59 0.52
N PHE A 138 14.29 -5.11 -0.41
CA PHE A 138 13.84 -4.46 -1.64
C PHE A 138 14.57 -5.10 -2.83
N SER A 139 13.80 -5.54 -3.82
CA SER A 139 14.32 -6.11 -5.06
C SER A 139 13.57 -5.53 -6.25
N SER A 140 14.30 -5.16 -7.30
CA SER A 140 13.72 -4.63 -8.53
C SER A 140 14.46 -5.16 -9.73
N GLY A 141 13.70 -5.67 -10.70
CA GLY A 141 14.15 -6.05 -12.02
C GLY A 141 13.51 -5.14 -13.06
N ASN A 142 14.33 -4.49 -13.89
CA ASN A 142 13.87 -3.60 -14.95
C ASN A 142 14.38 -4.09 -16.31
N ARG A 143 13.66 -3.73 -17.37
CA ARG A 143 14.00 -4.05 -18.77
C ARG A 143 14.12 -5.55 -19.02
N ILE A 144 13.24 -6.34 -18.40
CA ILE A 144 13.25 -7.78 -18.59
C ILE A 144 12.64 -8.10 -19.96
N PRO A 145 13.32 -8.87 -20.83
CA PRO A 145 12.80 -9.23 -22.14
C PRO A 145 11.44 -9.95 -22.04
N TYR A 146 10.60 -9.75 -23.06
CA TYR A 146 9.27 -10.39 -23.11
C TYR A 146 9.33 -11.89 -23.41
N GLU A 147 10.49 -12.39 -23.87
CA GLU A 147 10.75 -13.78 -24.28
C GLU A 147 10.92 -14.73 -23.08
N MET A 148 10.21 -14.46 -21.99
CA MET A 148 10.14 -15.42 -20.88
C MET A 148 9.37 -16.66 -21.34
N PRO A 149 9.85 -17.88 -21.03
CA PRO A 149 9.12 -19.11 -21.32
C PRO A 149 7.76 -19.17 -20.62
#